data_AF-A0A9D6G0X4-F1
#
_entry.id   AF-A0A9D6G0X4-F1
#
_cell.length_a   1.000
_cell.length_b   1.000
_cell.length_c   1.000
_cell.angle_alpha   90.00
_cell.angle_beta   90.00
_cell.angle_gamma   90.00
#
_symmetry.space_group_name_H-M   'P 1'
#
loop_
_entity.id
_entity.type
_entity.pdbx_description
1 polymer ?
#
loop_
_entity_poly.entity_id
_entity_poly.type
_entity_poly.pdbx_seq_one_letter_code
_entity_poly.pdbx_strand_id
1 'polypeptide(L)' 'GLSLKASGKYAKAEDCFLLSLDIRARLLGAGHPSCLKTMDSLARLYDDRGDNAKAAGIRSRMREVSGRGLAELQSEG' A
#
# COMPACT_ATOMS: atom_id res chain seq x y z
N GLY A 1 -20.98 -14.04 -16.95
CA GLY A 1 -19.80 -14.92 -16.82
C GLY A 1 -18.45 -14.21 -16.68
N LEU A 2 -18.31 -12.93 -17.08
CA LEU A 2 -17.00 -12.25 -17.12
C LEU A 2 -16.53 -11.65 -15.78
N SER A 3 -17.45 -11.35 -14.85
CA SER A 3 -17.11 -10.66 -13.59
C SER A 3 -16.30 -11.51 -12.59
N LEU A 4 -16.51 -12.83 -12.54
CA LEU A 4 -15.79 -13.72 -11.61
C LEU A 4 -14.29 -13.82 -11.92
N LYS A 5 -13.90 -13.81 -13.21
CA LYS A 5 -12.50 -13.88 -13.62
C LYS A 5 -11.71 -12.62 -13.29
N ALA A 6 -12.36 -11.45 -13.37
CA ALA A 6 -11.73 -10.20 -13.00
C ALA A 6 -11.53 -10.13 -11.48
N SER A 7 -12.58 -10.38 -10.70
CA SER A 7 -12.54 -10.36 -9.23
C SER A 7 -11.49 -11.32 -8.63
N GLY A 8 -11.34 -12.52 -9.21
CA GLY A 8 -10.37 -13.51 -8.77
C GLY A 8 -8.90 -13.14 -9.04
N LYS A 9 -8.63 -12.38 -10.13
CA LYS A 9 -7.27 -11.86 -10.40
C LYS A 9 -6.90 -10.72 -9.47
N TYR A 10 -7.86 -9.83 -9.18
CA TYR A 10 -7.64 -8.73 -8.24
C TYR A 10 -7.39 -9.24 -6.81
N ALA A 11 -8.08 -10.31 -6.37
CA ALA A 11 -7.86 -10.89 -5.05
C ALA A 11 -6.43 -11.44 -4.90
N LYS A 12 -5.96 -12.19 -5.90
CA LYS A 12 -4.58 -12.70 -5.90
C LYS A 12 -3.52 -11.58 -5.93
N ALA A 13 -3.81 -10.49 -6.64
CA ALA A 13 -2.92 -9.33 -6.65
C ALA A 13 -2.89 -8.61 -5.29
N GLU A 14 -4.04 -8.42 -4.67
CA GLU A 14 -4.19 -7.83 -3.33
C GLU A 14 -3.37 -8.62 -2.29
N ASP A 15 -3.54 -9.94 -2.23
CA ASP A 15 -2.77 -10.82 -1.33
C ASP A 15 -1.26 -10.72 -1.58
N CYS A 16 -0.82 -10.77 -2.84
CA CYS A 16 0.61 -10.64 -3.19
C CYS A 16 1.19 -9.29 -2.72
N PHE A 17 0.48 -8.19 -2.94
CA PHE A 17 0.95 -6.87 -2.52
C PHE A 17 0.94 -6.72 -0.99
N LEU A 18 -0.06 -7.24 -0.30
CA LEU A 18 -0.12 -7.22 1.17
C LEU A 18 1.02 -8.02 1.79
N LEU A 19 1.29 -9.22 1.27
CA LEU A 19 2.41 -10.05 1.73
C LEU A 19 3.75 -9.36 1.47
N SER A 20 3.94 -8.79 0.27
CA SER A 20 5.15 -8.05 -0.05
C SER A 20 5.32 -6.82 0.83
N LEU A 21 4.23 -6.14 1.19
CA LEU A 21 4.27 -4.98 2.08
C LEU A 21 4.65 -5.39 3.51
N ASP A 22 4.09 -6.49 4.04
CA ASP A 22 4.42 -6.98 5.38
C ASP A 22 5.90 -7.37 5.48
N ILE A 23 6.40 -8.15 4.52
CA ILE A 23 7.81 -8.55 4.46
C ILE A 23 8.71 -7.32 4.38
N ARG A 24 8.43 -6.38 3.47
CA ARG A 24 9.23 -5.16 3.31
C ARG A 24 9.15 -4.26 4.52
N ALA A 25 7.99 -4.14 5.18
CA ALA A 25 7.83 -3.34 6.39
C ALA A 25 8.62 -3.92 7.56
N ARG A 26 8.69 -5.25 7.69
CA ARG A 26 9.52 -5.92 8.71
C ARG A 26 11.01 -5.80 8.44
N LEU A 27 11.44 -5.91 7.18
CA LEU A 27 12.85 -5.88 6.80
C LEU A 27 13.44 -4.47 6.67
N LEU A 28 12.70 -3.53 6.10
CA LEU A 28 13.18 -2.21 5.70
C LEU A 28 12.55 -1.07 6.50
N GLY A 29 11.51 -1.37 7.29
CA GLY A 29 10.68 -0.38 7.95
C GLY A 29 9.53 0.10 7.06
N ALA A 30 8.42 0.49 7.68
CA ALA A 30 7.23 0.93 6.97
C ALA A 30 7.48 2.19 6.11
N GLY A 31 8.39 3.08 6.55
CA GLY A 31 8.77 4.31 5.86
C GLY A 31 9.63 4.13 4.61
N HIS A 32 10.13 2.92 4.34
CA HIS A 32 11.05 2.70 3.23
C HIS A 32 10.36 2.97 1.88
N PRO A 33 11.03 3.60 0.89
CA PRO A 33 10.46 3.89 -0.43
C PRO A 33 9.90 2.63 -1.14
N SER A 34 10.47 1.45 -0.90
CA SER A 34 9.93 0.18 -1.40
C SER A 34 8.56 -0.18 -0.82
N CYS A 35 8.30 0.14 0.46
CA CYS A 35 6.99 -0.02 1.09
C CYS A 35 5.99 0.96 0.47
N LEU A 36 6.36 2.24 0.34
CA LEU A 36 5.51 3.27 -0.26
C LEU A 36 5.12 2.93 -1.71
N LYS A 37 6.06 2.43 -2.54
CA LYS A 37 5.77 1.94 -3.89
C LYS A 37 4.78 0.76 -3.92
N THR A 38 4.86 -0.12 -2.93
CA THR A 38 3.94 -1.27 -2.81
C THR A 38 2.54 -0.79 -2.43
N MET A 39 2.45 0.18 -1.52
CA MET A 39 1.19 0.83 -1.13
C MET A 39 0.56 1.58 -2.30
N ASP A 40 1.34 2.31 -3.10
CA ASP A 40 0.83 2.99 -4.31
C ASP A 40 0.22 2.00 -5.31
N SER A 41 0.89 0.87 -5.53
CA SER A 41 0.40 -0.20 -6.40
C SER A 41 -0.92 -0.81 -5.90
N LEU A 42 -1.06 -0.99 -4.57
CA LEU A 42 -2.29 -1.43 -3.91
C LEU A 42 -3.43 -0.42 -4.07
N ALA A 43 -3.13 0.88 -3.90
CA ALA A 43 -4.13 1.93 -4.07
C ALA A 43 -4.67 1.98 -5.51
N ARG A 44 -3.78 1.84 -6.50
CA ARG A 44 -4.18 1.80 -7.92
C ARG A 44 -5.00 0.56 -8.27
N LEU A 45 -4.66 -0.60 -7.70
CA LEU A 45 -5.45 -1.82 -7.83
C LEU A 45 -6.89 -1.62 -7.30
N TYR A 46 -7.04 -0.95 -6.17
CA TYR A 46 -8.35 -0.64 -5.62
C TYR A 46 -9.11 0.39 -6.45
N ASP A 47 -8.44 1.42 -6.96
CA ASP A 47 -9.04 2.39 -7.90
C ASP A 47 -9.56 1.66 -9.17
N ASP A 48 -8.76 0.75 -9.74
CA ASP A 48 -9.15 -0.08 -10.90
C ASP A 48 -10.31 -1.05 -10.61
N ARG A 49 -10.46 -1.47 -9.35
CA ARG A 49 -11.60 -2.28 -8.88
C ARG A 49 -12.84 -1.43 -8.57
N GLY A 50 -12.71 -0.09 -8.53
CA GLY A 50 -13.76 0.85 -8.11
C GLY A 50 -13.84 1.05 -6.59
N ASP A 51 -12.94 0.44 -5.83
CA ASP A 51 -12.90 0.42 -4.36
C ASP A 51 -12.15 1.65 -3.81
N ASN A 52 -12.63 2.84 -4.16
CA ASN A 52 -12.02 4.13 -3.82
C ASN A 52 -11.80 4.32 -2.30
N ALA A 53 -12.66 3.73 -1.46
CA ALA A 53 -12.53 3.78 -0.01
C ALA A 53 -11.26 3.08 0.49
N LYS A 54 -10.96 1.89 -0.04
CA LYS A 54 -9.73 1.15 0.30
C LYS A 54 -8.50 1.87 -0.23
N ALA A 55 -8.56 2.42 -1.45
CA ALA A 55 -7.47 3.21 -2.02
C ALA A 55 -7.15 4.45 -1.18
N ALA A 56 -8.17 5.18 -0.72
CA ALA A 56 -8.01 6.33 0.17
C ALA A 56 -7.38 5.91 1.52
N GLY A 57 -7.81 4.79 2.10
CA GLY A 57 -7.21 4.25 3.33
C GLY A 57 -5.71 3.95 3.18
N ILE A 58 -5.31 3.33 2.07
CA ILE A 58 -3.89 3.07 1.77
C ILE A 58 -3.11 4.38 1.62
N ARG A 59 -3.65 5.38 0.89
CA ARG A 59 -3.02 6.70 0.71
C ARG A 59 -2.86 7.46 2.03
N SER A 60 -3.85 7.39 2.93
CA SER A 60 -3.74 7.97 4.28
C SER A 60 -2.66 7.29 5.10
N ARG A 61 -2.62 5.95 5.12
CA ARG A 61 -1.58 5.19 5.82
C ARG A 61 -0.18 5.49 5.28
N MET A 62 -0.04 5.59 3.96
CA MET A 62 1.21 5.95 3.30
C MET A 62 1.70 7.33 3.73
N ARG A 63 0.79 8.31 3.82
CA ARG A 63 1.10 9.68 4.28
C ARG A 63 1.47 9.72 5.76
N GLU A 64 0.80 8.95 6.61
CA GLU A 64 1.12 8.86 8.03
C GLU A 64 2.53 8.28 8.24
N VAL A 65 2.83 7.18 7.53
CA VAL A 65 4.12 6.50 7.61
C VAL A 65 5.26 7.36 7.04
N SER A 66 5.03 8.05 5.92
CA SER A 66 6.01 8.96 5.33
C SER A 66 6.15 10.26 6.14
N GLY A 67 5.08 10.71 6.79
CA GLY A 67 5.06 11.90 7.65
C GLY A 67 5.75 11.67 8.99
N ARG A 68 5.63 10.47 9.59
CA ARG A 68 6.41 10.09 10.78
C ARG A 68 7.91 10.04 10.49
N GLY A 69 8.30 9.48 9.33
CA GLY A 69 9.71 9.49 8.91
C GLY A 69 10.29 10.90 8.75
N LEU A 70 9.48 11.89 8.34
CA LEU A 70 9.89 13.29 8.26
C LEU A 70 9.93 13.99 9.64
N ALA A 71 9.04 13.64 10.56
CA ALA A 71 9.02 14.20 11.91
C ALA A 71 10.20 13.72 12.77
N GLU A 72 10.60 12.46 12.65
CA GLU A 72 11.80 11.92 13.34
C GLU A 72 13.09 12.61 12.83
N LEU A 73 13.21 12.84 11.51
CA LEU A 73 14.36 13.54 10.93
C LEU A 73 14.48 15.02 11.35
N GLN A 74 13.39 15.65 11.79
CA GLN A 74 13.38 17.04 12.25
C GLN A 74 13.63 17.17 13.76
N SER A 75 13.59 16.09 14.52
CA SER A 75 13.80 16.11 15.97
C SER A 75 15.23 15.81 16.40
N GLU A 76 16.11 15.45 15.46
CA GLU A 76 17.54 15.15 15.70
C GLU A 76 18.47 16.32 15.29
N GLY A 77 17.97 17.56 15.28
CA GLY A 77 18.71 18.77 14.93
C GLY A 77 18.88 19.74 16.08
#